data_AF-A0A1R2BEL9-F1
#
_entry.id   AF-A0A1R2BEL9-F1
#
_cell.length_a   1.000
_cell.length_b   1.000
_cell.length_c   1.000
_cell.angle_alpha   90.00
_cell.angle_beta   90.00
_cell.angle_gamma   90.00
#
_symmetry.space_group_name_H-M   'P 1'
#
loop_
_entity.id
_entity.type
_entity.pdbx_description
1 polymer ?
#
loop_
_entity_poly.entity_id
_entity_poly.type
_entity_poly.pdbx_seq_one_letter_code
_entity_poly.pdbx_strand_id
1 'polypeptide(L)'
;MWKDSVEIKVIRLEGFPCSSTELALYLYADDVLHDQLLPITEEKSLILSQETIYKLEIINQTTQEEKSVSFKRDLFKEDGVHWLPLFSQSNDFLSELTEDVMLPRILLIFYRKKKLSPIEEHNSIEETEAKEPEIVEKDQENEVKNFEDEKIIQDYKNALEYERKIRDEQEKNMKKMEKELKDTIERSLKREDSLLQLITVKEQELIDAQNEISKLRSQIRKLEYENAQVNDLLESYKSEKECLNYDGLRKELEVFTYYFRDCEEVSKIKAKLEAFESKEEALHEQEILLLDAIKGRGADIKKENEFVYSISGKRISITNCDGCLFYRNLGALQKLDDFFNTKQERSMTPTSKGLRRNVSDLKTLESESKELTPKRVNTSFNLRKPAFKH
;
A
#
# COMPACT_ATOMS: atom_id res chain seq x y z
N MET A 1 -38.33 -14.10 49.17
CA MET A 1 -37.37 -13.26 48.42
C MET A 1 -37.41 -13.70 46.97
N TRP A 2 -37.91 -12.85 46.08
CA TRP A 2 -38.07 -13.20 44.67
C TRP A 2 -36.70 -13.18 44.01
N LYS A 3 -36.29 -14.30 43.38
CA LYS A 3 -35.12 -14.31 42.53
C LYS A 3 -35.55 -13.75 41.19
N ASP A 4 -35.39 -12.44 41.00
CA ASP A 4 -35.54 -11.82 39.68
C ASP A 4 -34.53 -12.48 38.75
N SER A 5 -35.00 -13.29 37.81
CA SER A 5 -34.16 -13.92 36.79
C SER A 5 -34.22 -13.09 35.51
N VAL A 6 -33.07 -12.56 35.10
CA VAL A 6 -32.91 -11.90 33.79
C VAL A 6 -32.30 -12.91 32.84
N GLU A 7 -32.97 -13.15 31.72
CA GLU A 7 -32.51 -13.94 30.59
C GLU A 7 -31.72 -13.04 29.62
N ILE A 8 -30.53 -13.48 29.21
CA ILE A 8 -29.70 -12.80 28.22
C ILE A 8 -29.45 -13.66 26.99
N LYS A 9 -29.49 -13.03 25.81
CA LYS A 9 -29.11 -13.63 24.53
C LYS A 9 -28.21 -12.71 23.72
N VAL A 10 -27.15 -13.26 23.13
CA VAL A 10 -26.29 -12.57 22.17
C VAL A 10 -26.92 -12.66 20.78
N ILE A 11 -27.16 -11.51 20.13
CA ILE A 11 -27.76 -11.46 18.78
C ILE A 11 -26.69 -11.29 17.72
N ARG A 12 -25.79 -10.32 17.91
CA ARG A 12 -24.93 -9.81 16.85
C ARG A 12 -23.66 -9.18 17.38
N LEU A 13 -22.58 -9.30 16.62
CA LEU A 13 -21.29 -8.66 16.85
C LEU A 13 -20.93 -7.80 15.64
N GLU A 14 -20.42 -6.59 15.85
CA GLU A 14 -19.99 -5.66 14.79
C GLU A 14 -18.64 -5.03 15.06
N GLY A 15 -17.88 -4.76 13.99
CA GLY A 15 -16.58 -4.09 14.08
C GLY A 15 -15.44 -4.97 14.60
N PHE A 16 -15.66 -6.28 14.72
CA PHE A 16 -14.65 -7.26 15.10
C PHE A 16 -14.34 -8.16 13.88
N PRO A 17 -13.10 -8.16 13.36
CA PRO A 17 -12.79 -8.72 12.03
C PRO A 17 -12.65 -10.24 12.06
N CYS A 18 -13.76 -10.97 12.24
CA CYS A 18 -13.75 -12.43 12.39
C CYS A 18 -14.97 -13.09 11.73
N SER A 19 -14.83 -14.34 11.31
CA SER A 19 -15.96 -15.21 10.96
C SER A 19 -16.63 -15.77 12.23
N SER A 20 -17.92 -16.12 12.18
CA SER A 20 -18.65 -16.63 13.36
C SER A 20 -18.07 -17.94 13.92
N THR A 21 -17.38 -18.72 13.10
CA THR A 21 -16.75 -19.99 13.49
C THR A 21 -15.42 -19.83 14.23
N GLU A 22 -14.82 -18.63 14.19
CA GLU A 22 -13.52 -18.34 14.80
C GLU A 22 -13.65 -17.62 16.15
N LEU A 23 -14.87 -17.43 16.63
CA LEU A 23 -15.18 -16.65 17.83
C LEU A 23 -15.55 -17.56 19.00
N ALA A 24 -14.90 -17.31 20.15
CA ALA A 24 -15.34 -17.80 21.44
C ALA A 24 -15.84 -16.64 22.29
N LEU A 25 -17.03 -16.76 22.87
CA LEU A 25 -17.56 -15.80 23.84
C LEU A 25 -17.64 -16.47 25.22
N TYR A 26 -17.10 -15.80 26.22
CA TYR A 26 -17.09 -16.23 27.61
C TYR A 26 -17.76 -15.19 28.47
N LEU A 27 -18.69 -15.63 29.33
CA LEU A 27 -19.29 -14.78 30.34
C LEU A 27 -18.71 -15.18 31.71
N TYR A 28 -18.10 -14.22 32.38
CA TYR A 28 -17.62 -14.35 33.76
C TYR A 28 -18.57 -13.62 34.70
N ALA A 29 -18.74 -14.15 35.90
CA ALA A 29 -19.39 -13.49 37.02
C ALA A 29 -18.37 -13.42 38.17
N ASP A 30 -18.02 -12.21 38.60
CA ASP A 30 -16.98 -11.96 39.62
C ASP A 30 -15.68 -12.75 39.34
N ASP A 31 -15.17 -12.65 38.12
CA ASP A 31 -13.97 -13.32 37.60
C ASP A 31 -14.02 -14.86 37.54
N VAL A 32 -15.18 -15.47 37.82
CA VAL A 32 -15.41 -16.90 37.64
C VAL A 32 -16.14 -17.14 36.33
N LEU A 33 -15.65 -18.07 35.51
CA LEU A 33 -16.32 -18.44 34.26
C LEU A 33 -17.72 -18.97 34.58
N HIS A 34 -18.73 -18.22 34.15
CA HIS A 34 -20.13 -18.51 34.39
C HIS A 34 -20.70 -19.37 33.25
N ASP A 35 -20.46 -19.00 31.99
CA ASP A 35 -20.84 -19.80 30.84
C ASP A 35 -20.02 -19.45 29.59
N GLN A 36 -20.05 -20.35 28.60
CA GLN A 36 -19.53 -20.13 27.26
C GLN A 36 -20.70 -19.92 26.29
N LEU A 37 -20.75 -18.74 25.68
CA LEU A 37 -21.76 -18.35 24.73
C LEU A 37 -21.30 -18.69 23.31
N LEU A 38 -22.10 -19.42 22.56
CA LEU A 38 -21.83 -19.67 21.14
C LEU A 38 -22.58 -18.63 20.30
N PRO A 39 -21.92 -17.94 19.36
CA PRO A 39 -22.63 -17.11 18.41
C PRO A 39 -23.42 -18.03 17.48
N ILE A 40 -24.75 -17.96 17.54
CA ILE A 40 -25.71 -18.52 16.57
C ILE A 40 -26.24 -19.95 16.86
N THR A 41 -25.94 -20.60 17.99
CA THR A 41 -26.59 -21.89 18.32
C THR A 41 -27.26 -21.95 19.70
N GLU A 42 -28.56 -22.21 19.63
CA GLU A 42 -29.52 -22.70 20.64
C GLU A 42 -29.63 -21.97 22.00
N GLU A 43 -30.78 -21.30 22.17
CA GLU A 43 -31.71 -21.23 23.32
C GLU A 43 -31.19 -21.29 24.78
N LYS A 44 -29.91 -21.07 25.07
CA LYS A 44 -29.45 -21.00 26.45
C LYS A 44 -29.73 -19.62 27.04
N SER A 45 -30.90 -19.51 27.65
CA SER A 45 -31.25 -18.42 28.54
C SER A 45 -30.35 -18.46 29.79
N LEU A 46 -29.44 -17.49 29.94
CA LEU A 46 -28.63 -17.38 31.16
C LEU A 46 -29.38 -16.56 32.20
N ILE A 47 -29.39 -17.02 33.45
CA ILE A 47 -30.02 -16.31 34.57
C ILE A 47 -28.96 -15.48 35.29
N LEU A 48 -29.13 -14.15 35.28
CA LEU A 48 -28.23 -13.24 36.00
C LEU A 48 -28.72 -12.86 37.41
N SER A 49 -27.80 -12.93 38.38
CA SER A 49 -27.94 -12.42 39.75
C SER A 49 -27.79 -10.89 39.82
N GLN A 50 -28.32 -10.26 40.89
CA GLN A 50 -28.32 -8.80 41.08
C GLN A 50 -26.95 -8.24 41.47
N GLU A 51 -26.22 -8.92 42.35
CA GLU A 51 -25.08 -8.34 43.05
C GLU A 51 -23.72 -8.57 42.34
N THR A 52 -23.71 -9.39 41.30
CA THR A 52 -22.50 -9.84 40.60
C THR A 52 -22.10 -8.90 39.47
N ILE A 53 -20.80 -8.69 39.29
CA ILE A 53 -20.24 -8.00 38.13
C ILE A 53 -20.02 -9.03 37.02
N TYR A 54 -20.59 -8.76 35.86
CA TYR A 54 -20.47 -9.62 34.70
C TYR A 54 -19.43 -9.09 33.75
N LYS A 55 -18.50 -9.94 33.31
CA LYS A 55 -17.54 -9.63 32.24
C LYS A 55 -17.82 -10.53 31.04
N LEU A 56 -18.17 -9.92 29.92
CA LEU A 56 -18.29 -10.61 28.64
C LEU A 56 -16.97 -10.45 27.89
N GLU A 57 -16.33 -11.55 27.57
CA GLU A 57 -15.05 -11.61 26.88
C GLU A 57 -15.21 -12.34 25.55
N ILE A 58 -14.64 -11.77 24.50
CA ILE A 58 -14.69 -12.28 23.14
C ILE A 58 -13.26 -12.49 22.68
N ILE A 59 -12.97 -13.72 22.26
CA ILE A 59 -11.64 -14.14 21.83
C ILE A 59 -11.75 -14.62 20.39
N ASN A 60 -10.93 -14.04 19.51
CA ASN A 60 -10.68 -14.62 18.20
C ASN A 60 -9.67 -15.78 18.36
N GLN A 61 -10.10 -17.00 18.09
CA GLN A 61 -9.27 -18.19 18.25
C GLN A 61 -8.06 -18.21 17.27
N THR A 62 -8.20 -17.58 16.10
CA THR A 62 -7.17 -17.51 15.07
C THR A 62 -6.10 -16.45 15.39
N THR A 63 -6.53 -15.23 15.74
CA THR A 63 -5.62 -14.08 15.93
C THR A 63 -5.22 -13.85 17.38
N GLN A 64 -5.90 -14.51 18.33
CA GLN A 64 -5.78 -14.26 19.77
C GLN A 64 -6.08 -12.81 20.16
N GLU A 65 -6.82 -12.07 19.33
CA GLU A 65 -7.32 -10.75 19.70
C GLU A 65 -8.49 -10.90 20.69
N GLU A 66 -8.40 -10.18 21.80
CA GLU A 66 -9.38 -10.20 22.87
C GLU A 66 -10.08 -8.84 23.01
N LYS A 67 -11.39 -8.88 23.24
CA LYS A 67 -12.18 -7.72 23.63
C LYS A 67 -13.09 -8.10 24.78
N SER A 68 -13.31 -7.16 25.69
CA SER A 68 -14.20 -7.38 26.82
C SER A 68 -15.08 -6.18 27.12
N VAL A 69 -16.16 -6.47 27.84
CA VAL A 69 -17.03 -5.48 28.44
C VAL A 69 -17.54 -6.01 29.77
N SER A 70 -17.40 -5.21 30.81
CA SER A 70 -17.84 -5.51 32.16
C SER A 70 -19.06 -4.65 32.52
N PHE A 71 -20.06 -5.21 33.17
CA PHE A 71 -21.29 -4.48 33.53
C PHE A 71 -21.98 -5.09 34.75
N LYS A 72 -22.84 -4.30 35.38
CA LYS A 72 -23.78 -4.78 36.40
C LYS A 72 -25.17 -4.94 35.79
N ARG A 73 -25.93 -5.91 36.30
CA ARG A 73 -27.31 -6.16 35.84
C ARG A 73 -28.21 -4.92 35.96
N ASP A 74 -28.03 -4.14 37.02
CA ASP A 74 -28.84 -2.95 37.32
C ASP A 74 -28.70 -1.82 36.29
N LEU A 75 -27.68 -1.91 35.41
CA LEU A 75 -27.51 -1.03 34.27
C LEU A 75 -28.73 -1.09 33.33
N PHE A 76 -29.37 -2.26 33.21
CA PHE A 76 -30.50 -2.50 32.32
C PHE A 76 -31.81 -2.45 33.10
N LYS A 77 -32.44 -1.28 33.17
CA LYS A 77 -33.70 -1.06 33.90
C LYS A 77 -34.91 -1.65 33.18
N GLU A 78 -34.87 -1.71 31.86
CA GLU A 78 -35.97 -2.13 30.99
C GLU A 78 -35.56 -3.36 30.15
N ASP A 79 -36.54 -4.20 29.86
CA ASP A 79 -36.38 -5.30 28.92
C ASP A 79 -36.18 -4.74 27.51
N GLY A 80 -35.31 -5.38 26.73
CA GLY A 80 -35.07 -4.93 25.37
C GLY A 80 -33.72 -5.31 24.82
N VAL A 81 -33.43 -4.68 23.68
CA VAL A 81 -32.23 -4.90 22.89
C VAL A 81 -31.24 -3.77 23.16
N HIS A 82 -30.05 -4.11 23.61
CA HIS A 82 -29.05 -3.15 24.04
C HIS A 82 -27.72 -3.40 23.33
N TRP A 83 -27.12 -2.33 22.79
CA TRP A 83 -25.76 -2.35 22.28
C TRP A 83 -24.78 -2.08 23.41
N LEU A 84 -23.69 -2.85 23.47
CA LEU A 84 -22.58 -2.62 24.38
C LEU A 84 -21.27 -2.43 23.60
N PRO A 85 -20.45 -1.43 23.96
CA PRO A 85 -19.12 -1.28 23.40
C PRO A 85 -18.21 -2.42 23.86
N LEU A 86 -17.21 -2.74 23.05
CA LEU A 86 -16.19 -3.73 23.34
C LEU A 86 -14.83 -3.05 23.44
N PHE A 87 -14.12 -3.31 24.53
CA PHE A 87 -12.84 -2.66 24.83
C PHE A 87 -11.68 -3.63 24.72
N SER A 88 -10.52 -3.13 24.27
CA SER A 88 -9.25 -3.88 24.27
C SER A 88 -8.43 -3.70 25.54
N GLN A 89 -8.83 -2.78 26.42
CA GLN A 89 -8.03 -2.33 27.55
C GLN A 89 -8.71 -2.68 28.87
N SER A 90 -7.93 -2.68 29.95
CA SER A 90 -8.29 -3.08 31.31
C SER A 90 -9.36 -2.25 32.02
N ASN A 91 -10.00 -1.30 31.33
CA ASN A 91 -11.07 -0.50 31.89
C ASN A 91 -12.32 -0.67 31.02
N ASP A 92 -12.88 -1.87 31.09
CA ASP A 92 -14.00 -2.34 30.29
C ASP A 92 -15.34 -2.22 31.04
N PHE A 93 -15.35 -1.63 32.24
CA PHE A 93 -16.54 -1.50 33.08
C PHE A 93 -17.48 -0.38 32.63
N LEU A 94 -18.73 -0.74 32.35
CA LEU A 94 -19.82 0.16 32.01
C LEU A 94 -20.62 0.55 33.26
N SER A 95 -20.62 1.84 33.55
CA SER A 95 -21.47 2.45 34.56
C SER A 95 -22.81 2.96 34.01
N GLU A 96 -22.86 3.31 32.72
CA GLU A 96 -24.02 3.94 32.07
C GLU A 96 -24.20 3.43 30.62
N LEU A 97 -25.45 3.39 30.15
CA LEU A 97 -25.78 3.04 28.77
C LEU A 97 -25.71 4.29 27.90
N THR A 98 -24.83 4.28 26.91
CA THR A 98 -24.72 5.34 25.90
C THR A 98 -25.68 5.07 24.75
N GLU A 99 -26.40 6.10 24.27
CA GLU A 99 -27.25 5.98 23.09
C GLU A 99 -26.45 5.68 21.82
N ASP A 100 -25.28 6.31 21.67
CA ASP A 100 -24.36 6.10 20.54
C ASP A 100 -23.19 5.20 20.92
N VAL A 101 -23.30 3.91 20.57
CA VAL A 101 -22.26 2.90 20.82
C VAL A 101 -21.33 2.77 19.62
N MET A 102 -20.06 3.14 19.82
CA MET A 102 -18.98 3.05 18.82
C MET A 102 -18.53 1.61 18.58
N LEU A 103 -17.95 1.34 17.41
CA LEU A 103 -17.35 0.04 17.08
C LEU A 103 -16.00 -0.17 17.82
N PRO A 104 -15.65 -1.40 18.23
CA PRO A 104 -16.42 -2.65 18.11
C PRO A 104 -17.54 -2.74 19.16
N ARG A 105 -18.64 -3.43 18.82
CA ARG A 105 -19.84 -3.51 19.68
C ARG A 105 -20.59 -4.82 19.55
N ILE A 106 -21.31 -5.18 20.61
CA ILE A 106 -22.12 -6.40 20.71
C ILE A 106 -23.57 -6.07 21.06
N LEU A 107 -24.51 -6.80 20.46
CA LEU A 107 -25.94 -6.66 20.67
C LEU A 107 -26.47 -7.78 21.54
N LEU A 108 -27.09 -7.41 22.66
CA LEU A 108 -27.67 -8.33 23.62
C LEU A 108 -29.17 -8.06 23.80
N ILE A 109 -29.95 -9.12 24.03
CA ILE A 109 -31.34 -9.01 24.50
C ILE A 109 -31.39 -9.32 25.98
N PHE A 110 -32.09 -8.48 26.74
CA PHE A 110 -32.39 -8.69 28.16
C PHE A 110 -33.90 -8.87 28.35
N TYR A 111 -34.30 -9.98 28.97
CA TYR A 111 -35.69 -10.29 29.30
C TYR A 111 -35.85 -10.65 30.78
N ARG A 112 -36.65 -9.88 31.53
CA ARG A 112 -36.99 -10.18 32.92
C ARG A 112 -38.16 -11.16 32.98
N LYS A 113 -37.90 -12.38 33.47
CA LYS A 113 -38.98 -13.34 33.76
C LYS A 113 -39.63 -12.98 35.10
N LYS A 114 -40.79 -12.32 35.07
CA LYS A 114 -41.68 -12.22 36.24
C LYS A 114 -42.44 -13.54 36.40
N LYS A 115 -42.08 -14.35 37.41
CA LYS A 115 -42.92 -15.50 37.81
C LYS A 115 -44.19 -14.95 38.48
N LEU A 116 -45.34 -15.15 37.84
CA LEU A 116 -46.65 -14.89 38.45
C LEU A 116 -46.86 -15.90 39.60
N SER A 117 -47.32 -15.43 40.75
CA SER A 117 -47.69 -16.27 41.89
C SER A 117 -48.91 -17.15 41.55
N PRO A 118 -49.01 -18.37 42.09
CA PRO A 118 -50.24 -19.15 41.99
C PRO A 118 -51.37 -18.38 42.68
N ILE A 119 -52.52 -18.30 42.01
CA ILE A 119 -53.74 -17.68 42.54
C ILE A 119 -54.29 -18.64 43.60
N GLU A 120 -54.34 -18.20 44.86
CA GLU A 120 -55.14 -18.87 45.89
C GLU A 120 -56.61 -18.56 45.63
N GLU A 121 -57.36 -19.56 45.15
CA GLU A 121 -58.82 -19.47 45.01
C GLU A 121 -59.47 -19.43 46.40
N HIS A 122 -59.86 -18.24 46.85
CA HIS A 122 -60.75 -18.09 47.99
C HIS A 122 -62.18 -18.47 47.59
N ASN A 123 -62.62 -19.68 47.95
CA ASN A 123 -64.03 -20.07 47.95
C ASN A 123 -64.74 -19.38 49.14
N SER A 124 -65.44 -18.28 48.88
CA SER A 124 -66.42 -17.70 49.80
C SER A 124 -67.84 -18.01 49.29
N ILE A 125 -68.48 -19.03 49.86
CA ILE A 125 -69.92 -19.23 49.80
C ILE A 125 -70.46 -18.76 51.15
N GLU A 126 -71.05 -17.57 51.18
CA GLU A 126 -71.93 -17.14 52.28
C GLU A 126 -73.37 -17.28 51.79
N GLU A 127 -74.08 -18.26 52.33
CA GLU A 127 -75.53 -18.45 52.16
C GLU A 127 -76.29 -17.43 53.03
N THR A 128 -77.02 -16.52 52.40
CA THR A 128 -78.03 -15.69 53.07
C THR A 128 -79.39 -16.36 53.05
N GLU A 129 -79.85 -16.86 54.20
CA GLU A 129 -81.24 -17.26 54.44
C GLU A 129 -82.14 -16.01 54.55
N ALA A 130 -83.10 -15.87 53.63
CA ALA A 130 -84.19 -14.90 53.72
C ALA A 130 -85.45 -15.58 54.24
N LYS A 131 -86.01 -15.06 55.34
CA LYS A 131 -87.31 -15.46 55.89
C LYS A 131 -88.46 -14.90 55.05
N GLU A 132 -89.42 -15.77 54.72
CA GLU A 132 -90.74 -15.46 54.15
C GLU A 132 -91.58 -14.57 55.09
N PRO A 133 -92.45 -13.70 54.55
CA PRO A 133 -93.61 -13.19 55.26
C PRO A 133 -94.91 -13.93 54.89
N GLU A 134 -95.70 -14.20 55.92
CA GLU A 134 -97.03 -14.82 55.90
C GLU A 134 -98.05 -14.02 55.07
N ILE A 135 -98.87 -14.79 54.34
CA ILE A 135 -100.02 -14.36 53.55
C ILE A 135 -101.19 -14.08 54.50
N VAL A 136 -101.79 -12.88 54.39
CA VAL A 136 -103.14 -12.60 54.90
C VAL A 136 -104.03 -12.22 53.73
N GLU A 137 -104.96 -13.12 53.41
CA GLU A 137 -106.06 -12.93 52.48
C GLU A 137 -106.98 -11.79 52.95
N LYS A 138 -107.33 -10.87 52.04
CA LYS A 138 -108.61 -10.16 52.11
C LYS A 138 -109.17 -9.93 50.71
N ASP A 139 -110.28 -10.61 50.47
CA ASP A 139 -111.24 -10.41 49.39
C ASP A 139 -111.58 -8.93 49.16
N GLN A 140 -111.19 -8.39 48.01
CA GLN A 140 -111.81 -7.24 47.32
C GLN A 140 -111.10 -6.98 45.98
N GLU A 141 -111.19 -7.91 45.03
CA GLU A 141 -110.23 -7.93 43.91
C GLU A 141 -110.81 -7.85 42.48
N ASN A 142 -112.11 -7.65 42.25
CA ASN A 142 -112.62 -7.80 40.87
C ASN A 142 -112.79 -6.52 40.03
N GLU A 143 -112.66 -5.31 40.59
CA GLU A 143 -112.71 -4.07 39.78
C GLU A 143 -111.39 -3.27 39.74
N VAL A 144 -110.52 -3.40 40.76
CA VAL A 144 -109.19 -2.78 40.77
C VAL A 144 -108.17 -3.60 39.96
N LYS A 145 -108.30 -4.93 39.94
CA LYS A 145 -107.44 -5.82 39.14
C LYS A 145 -107.49 -5.55 37.64
N ASN A 146 -108.66 -5.21 37.08
CA ASN A 146 -108.76 -4.92 35.64
C ASN A 146 -107.96 -3.67 35.22
N PHE A 147 -107.82 -2.66 36.07
CA PHE A 147 -107.02 -1.46 35.79
C PHE A 147 -105.51 -1.71 35.98
N GLU A 148 -105.15 -2.53 36.97
CA GLU A 148 -103.76 -2.96 37.18
C GLU A 148 -103.29 -3.90 36.06
N ASP A 149 -104.14 -4.83 35.62
CA ASP A 149 -103.88 -5.76 34.52
C ASP A 149 -103.74 -5.03 33.17
N GLU A 150 -104.55 -4.00 32.89
CA GLU A 150 -104.39 -3.17 31.69
C GLU A 150 -103.05 -2.40 31.69
N LYS A 151 -102.64 -1.86 32.84
CA LYS A 151 -101.36 -1.17 32.99
C LYS A 151 -100.19 -2.15 32.82
N ILE A 152 -100.28 -3.34 33.40
CA ILE A 152 -99.30 -4.42 33.25
C ILE A 152 -99.18 -4.83 31.78
N ILE A 153 -100.29 -5.00 31.06
CA ILE A 153 -100.29 -5.33 29.62
C ILE A 153 -99.62 -4.23 28.81
N GLN A 154 -99.85 -2.97 29.14
CA GLN A 154 -99.21 -1.84 28.46
C GLN A 154 -97.70 -1.78 28.74
N ASP A 155 -97.28 -2.03 29.98
CA ASP A 155 -95.87 -2.11 30.36
C ASP A 155 -95.17 -3.28 29.66
N TYR A 156 -95.82 -4.44 29.54
CA TYR A 156 -95.31 -5.57 28.75
C TYR A 156 -95.18 -5.25 27.25
N LYS A 157 -96.14 -4.53 26.66
CA LYS A 157 -96.04 -4.09 25.25
C LYS A 157 -94.86 -3.13 25.06
N ASN A 158 -94.69 -2.18 25.97
CA ASN A 158 -93.58 -1.23 25.93
C ASN A 158 -92.22 -1.95 26.11
N ALA A 159 -92.12 -2.90 27.03
CA ALA A 159 -90.92 -3.71 27.23
C ALA A 159 -90.58 -4.54 25.99
N LEU A 160 -91.58 -5.13 25.33
CA LEU A 160 -91.41 -5.94 24.14
C LEU A 160 -91.00 -5.09 22.91
N GLU A 161 -91.50 -3.86 22.80
CA GLU A 161 -91.05 -2.90 21.78
C GLU A 161 -89.61 -2.44 22.03
N TYR A 162 -89.25 -2.22 23.30
CA TYR A 162 -87.88 -1.87 23.71
C TYR A 162 -86.89 -3.00 23.41
N GLU A 163 -87.25 -4.26 23.73
CA GLU A 163 -86.44 -5.42 23.36
C GLU A 163 -86.23 -5.54 21.84
N ARG A 164 -87.27 -5.30 21.03
CA ARG A 164 -87.15 -5.32 19.56
C ARG A 164 -86.16 -4.26 19.07
N LYS A 165 -86.23 -3.04 19.61
CA LYS A 165 -85.26 -1.98 19.28
C LYS A 165 -83.83 -2.36 19.65
N ILE A 166 -83.63 -2.96 20.82
CA ILE A 166 -82.30 -3.46 21.24
C ILE A 166 -81.80 -4.54 20.26
N ARG A 167 -82.65 -5.51 19.87
CA ARG A 167 -82.25 -6.56 18.92
C ARG A 167 -81.89 -5.99 17.56
N ASP A 168 -82.70 -5.07 17.03
CA ASP A 168 -82.44 -4.42 15.74
C ASP A 168 -81.13 -3.60 15.78
N GLU A 169 -80.84 -2.93 16.91
CA GLU A 169 -79.60 -2.18 17.11
C GLU A 169 -78.39 -3.13 17.23
N GLN A 170 -78.51 -4.23 17.99
CA GLN A 170 -77.50 -5.27 18.08
C GLN A 170 -77.20 -5.89 16.72
N GLU A 171 -78.23 -6.20 15.91
CA GLU A 171 -78.06 -6.77 14.57
C GLU A 171 -77.34 -5.78 13.62
N LYS A 172 -77.71 -4.49 13.67
CA LYS A 172 -77.00 -3.44 12.91
C LYS A 172 -75.54 -3.32 13.33
N ASN A 173 -75.28 -3.37 14.64
CA ASN A 173 -73.92 -3.31 15.17
C ASN A 173 -73.10 -4.55 14.77
N MET A 174 -73.69 -5.75 14.80
CA MET A 174 -73.03 -6.97 14.32
C MET A 174 -72.71 -6.88 12.82
N LYS A 175 -73.67 -6.47 11.99
CA LYS A 175 -73.43 -6.29 10.53
C LYS A 175 -72.34 -5.27 10.25
N LYS A 176 -72.27 -4.18 11.03
CA LYS A 176 -71.21 -3.17 10.90
C LYS A 176 -69.85 -3.76 11.29
N MET A 177 -69.78 -4.49 12.41
CA MET A 177 -68.57 -5.15 12.87
C MET A 177 -68.07 -6.21 11.88
N GLU A 178 -68.97 -7.03 11.32
CA GLU A 178 -68.64 -8.02 10.29
C GLU A 178 -68.03 -7.37 9.04
N LYS A 179 -68.60 -6.24 8.60
CA LYS A 179 -68.07 -5.49 7.46
C LYS A 179 -66.68 -4.93 7.76
N GLU A 180 -66.49 -4.31 8.94
CA GLU A 180 -65.19 -3.77 9.35
C GLU A 180 -64.11 -4.86 9.47
N LEU A 181 -64.47 -6.04 10.00
CA LEU A 181 -63.57 -7.19 10.05
C LEU A 181 -63.20 -7.67 8.66
N LYS A 182 -64.18 -7.82 7.76
CA LYS A 182 -63.95 -8.23 6.37
C LYS A 182 -63.04 -7.25 5.62
N ASP A 183 -63.29 -5.95 5.74
CA ASP A 183 -62.46 -4.90 5.12
C ASP A 183 -61.04 -4.87 5.72
N THR A 184 -60.88 -5.24 6.99
CA THR A 184 -59.57 -5.33 7.66
C THR A 184 -58.78 -6.55 7.17
N ILE A 185 -59.44 -7.70 7.02
CA ILE A 185 -58.85 -8.93 6.48
C ILE A 185 -58.44 -8.71 5.01
N GLU A 186 -59.28 -8.09 4.19
CA GLU A 186 -58.92 -7.82 2.80
C GLU A 186 -57.70 -6.89 2.68
N ARG A 187 -57.63 -5.87 3.55
CA ARG A 187 -56.46 -4.99 3.63
C ARG A 187 -55.21 -5.67 4.17
N SER A 188 -55.33 -6.67 5.05
CA SER A 188 -54.17 -7.44 5.51
C SER A 188 -53.67 -8.37 4.41
N LEU A 189 -54.56 -9.08 3.71
CA LEU A 189 -54.21 -9.97 2.61
C LEU A 189 -53.47 -9.23 1.48
N LYS A 190 -53.98 -8.07 1.05
CA LYS A 190 -53.29 -7.25 0.02
C LYS A 190 -51.90 -6.79 0.46
N ARG A 191 -51.72 -6.51 1.75
CA ARG A 191 -50.40 -6.14 2.30
C ARG A 191 -49.46 -7.34 2.32
N GLU A 192 -49.96 -8.49 2.74
CA GLU A 192 -49.20 -9.75 2.77
C GLU A 192 -48.75 -10.15 1.36
N ASP A 193 -49.65 -10.11 0.36
CA ASP A 193 -49.31 -10.39 -1.03
C ASP A 193 -48.24 -9.44 -1.58
N SER A 194 -48.34 -8.14 -1.25
CA SER A 194 -47.34 -7.15 -1.66
C SER A 194 -45.97 -7.39 -0.98
N LEU A 195 -45.97 -7.83 0.28
CA LEU A 195 -44.74 -8.17 1.00
C LEU A 195 -44.12 -9.45 0.43
N LEU A 196 -44.92 -10.45 0.09
CA LEU A 196 -44.44 -11.67 -0.56
C LEU A 196 -43.81 -11.37 -1.93
N GLN A 197 -44.45 -10.52 -2.74
CA GLN A 197 -43.86 -10.07 -4.00
C GLN A 197 -42.53 -9.34 -3.77
N LEU A 198 -42.44 -8.47 -2.77
CA LEU A 198 -41.20 -7.79 -2.44
C LEU A 198 -40.09 -8.77 -1.99
N ILE A 199 -40.44 -9.76 -1.16
CA ILE A 199 -39.52 -10.80 -0.72
C ILE A 199 -38.99 -11.58 -1.92
N THR A 200 -39.86 -12.05 -2.82
CA THR A 200 -39.43 -12.82 -4.01
C THR A 200 -38.50 -12.01 -4.92
N VAL A 201 -38.75 -10.70 -5.10
CA VAL A 201 -37.84 -9.82 -5.86
C VAL A 201 -36.49 -9.72 -5.16
N LYS A 202 -36.46 -9.56 -3.83
CA LYS A 202 -35.20 -9.48 -3.06
C LYS A 202 -34.44 -10.78 -3.00
N GLU A 203 -35.13 -11.92 -2.96
CA GLU A 203 -34.51 -13.24 -3.08
C GLU A 203 -33.83 -13.41 -4.44
N GLN A 204 -34.49 -12.98 -5.53
CA GLN A 204 -33.89 -13.02 -6.86
C GLN A 204 -32.66 -12.11 -6.97
N GLU A 205 -32.73 -10.87 -6.49
CA GLU A 205 -31.58 -9.95 -6.44
C GLU A 205 -30.41 -10.56 -5.66
N LEU A 206 -30.69 -11.25 -4.55
CA LEU A 206 -29.69 -11.92 -3.72
C LEU A 206 -29.03 -13.08 -4.46
N ILE A 207 -29.81 -13.89 -5.18
CA ILE A 207 -29.29 -14.98 -6.03
C ILE A 207 -28.37 -14.42 -7.13
N ASP A 208 -28.78 -13.35 -7.80
CA ASP A 208 -27.99 -12.72 -8.86
C ASP A 208 -26.66 -12.15 -8.31
N ALA A 209 -26.69 -11.50 -7.15
CA ALA A 209 -25.50 -11.03 -6.46
C ALA A 209 -24.56 -12.18 -6.05
N GLN A 210 -25.10 -13.30 -5.55
CA GLN A 210 -24.31 -14.49 -5.20
C GLN A 210 -23.64 -15.11 -6.43
N ASN A 211 -24.33 -15.14 -7.57
CA ASN A 211 -23.78 -15.60 -8.84
C ASN A 211 -22.64 -14.70 -9.32
N GLU A 212 -22.78 -13.37 -9.21
CA GLU A 212 -21.72 -12.42 -9.54
C GLU A 212 -20.51 -12.57 -8.62
N ILE A 213 -20.71 -12.70 -7.31
CA ILE A 213 -19.64 -12.97 -6.34
C ILE A 213 -18.88 -14.25 -6.72
N SER A 214 -19.60 -15.31 -7.08
CA SER A 214 -19.01 -16.59 -7.47
C SER A 214 -18.17 -16.45 -8.75
N LYS A 215 -18.67 -15.70 -9.74
CA LYS A 215 -17.95 -15.37 -10.97
C LYS A 215 -16.68 -14.58 -10.68
N LEU A 216 -16.75 -13.51 -9.89
CA LEU A 216 -15.59 -12.70 -9.51
C LEU A 216 -14.55 -13.51 -8.73
N ARG A 217 -14.98 -14.36 -7.78
CA ARG A 217 -14.09 -15.29 -7.06
C ARG A 217 -13.36 -16.25 -7.99
N SER A 218 -14.00 -16.70 -9.06
CA SER A 218 -13.35 -17.56 -10.06
C SER A 218 -12.31 -16.79 -10.88
N GLN A 219 -12.57 -15.52 -11.19
CA GLN A 219 -11.63 -14.67 -11.93
C GLN A 219 -10.41 -14.31 -11.07
N ILE A 220 -10.61 -13.99 -9.79
CA ILE A 220 -9.52 -13.74 -8.84
C ILE A 220 -8.58 -14.95 -8.79
N ARG A 221 -9.11 -16.17 -8.63
CA ARG A 221 -8.31 -17.39 -8.62
C ARG A 221 -7.49 -17.61 -9.89
N LYS A 222 -8.04 -17.25 -11.06
CA LYS A 222 -7.30 -17.31 -12.34
C LYS A 222 -6.15 -16.32 -12.37
N LEU A 223 -6.40 -15.07 -11.97
CA LEU A 223 -5.37 -14.02 -11.92
C LEU A 223 -4.28 -14.34 -10.89
N GLU A 224 -4.63 -14.90 -9.74
CA GLU A 224 -3.67 -15.36 -8.73
C GLU A 224 -2.74 -16.43 -9.30
N TYR A 225 -3.30 -17.39 -10.05
CA TYR A 225 -2.52 -18.44 -10.71
C TYR A 225 -1.60 -17.86 -11.80
N GLU A 226 -2.10 -16.98 -12.66
CA GLU A 226 -1.29 -16.30 -13.67
C GLU A 226 -0.16 -15.47 -13.04
N ASN A 227 -0.45 -14.76 -11.95
CA ASN A 227 0.55 -13.98 -11.23
C ASN A 227 1.63 -14.88 -10.59
N ALA A 228 1.24 -16.03 -10.02
CA ALA A 228 2.19 -17.00 -9.51
C ALA A 228 3.12 -17.51 -10.63
N GLN A 229 2.57 -17.89 -11.79
CA GLN A 229 3.37 -18.32 -12.95
C GLN A 229 4.35 -17.24 -13.44
N VAL A 230 3.90 -15.98 -13.50
CA VAL A 230 4.76 -14.85 -13.91
C VAL A 230 5.88 -14.63 -12.90
N ASN A 231 5.61 -14.75 -11.60
CA ASN A 231 6.63 -14.62 -10.57
C ASN A 231 7.66 -15.75 -10.63
N ASP A 232 7.23 -16.99 -10.88
CA ASP A 232 8.14 -18.13 -11.07
C ASP A 232 9.05 -17.93 -12.29
N LEU A 233 8.49 -17.45 -13.40
CA LEU A 233 9.28 -17.09 -14.60
C LEU A 233 10.26 -15.96 -14.31
N LEU A 234 9.83 -14.93 -13.61
CA LEU A 234 10.66 -13.78 -13.26
C LEU A 234 11.83 -14.19 -12.36
N GLU A 235 11.60 -15.10 -11.41
CA GLU A 235 12.65 -15.64 -10.55
C GLU A 235 13.63 -16.53 -11.32
N SER A 236 13.12 -17.35 -12.25
CA SER A 236 13.95 -18.10 -13.19
C SER A 236 14.87 -17.17 -14.01
N TYR A 237 14.33 -16.10 -14.59
CA TYR A 237 15.14 -15.12 -15.34
C TYR A 237 16.18 -14.38 -14.47
N LYS A 238 15.86 -14.08 -13.21
CA LYS A 238 16.86 -13.53 -12.29
C LYS A 238 18.00 -14.51 -12.06
N SER A 239 17.68 -15.78 -11.80
CA SER A 239 18.70 -16.80 -11.57
C SER A 239 19.58 -17.03 -12.80
N GLU A 240 19.00 -17.03 -14.01
CA GLU A 240 19.75 -17.12 -15.27
C GLU A 240 20.67 -15.92 -15.47
N LYS A 241 20.17 -14.71 -15.19
CA LYS A 241 20.95 -13.47 -15.26
C LYS A 241 22.12 -13.47 -14.28
N GLU A 242 21.94 -14.01 -13.08
CA GLU A 242 23.01 -14.15 -12.09
C GLU A 242 24.05 -15.21 -12.49
N CYS A 243 23.61 -16.30 -13.14
CA CYS A 243 24.51 -17.33 -13.68
C CYS A 243 25.32 -16.84 -14.87
N LEU A 244 24.75 -15.93 -15.68
CA LEU A 244 25.47 -15.27 -16.76
C LEU A 244 26.50 -14.32 -16.12
N ASN A 245 27.76 -14.78 -16.06
CA ASN A 245 28.92 -14.05 -15.55
C ASN A 245 29.30 -12.88 -16.45
N TYR A 246 28.39 -11.91 -16.60
CA TYR A 246 28.57 -10.72 -17.43
C TYR A 246 29.77 -9.90 -16.98
N ASP A 247 30.04 -9.86 -15.67
CA ASP A 247 31.20 -9.14 -15.13
C ASP A 247 32.51 -9.84 -15.50
N GLY A 248 32.54 -11.17 -15.51
CA GLY A 248 33.68 -11.95 -16.00
C GLY A 248 33.93 -11.71 -17.48
N LEU A 249 32.90 -11.86 -18.32
CA LEU A 249 33.00 -11.58 -19.76
C LEU A 249 33.42 -10.13 -20.03
N ARG A 250 32.91 -9.16 -19.26
CA ARG A 250 33.26 -7.75 -19.41
C ARG A 250 34.72 -7.49 -19.07
N LYS A 251 35.24 -8.09 -17.99
CA LYS A 251 36.66 -8.02 -17.63
C LYS A 251 37.55 -8.66 -18.69
N GLU A 252 37.16 -9.83 -19.20
CA GLU A 252 37.88 -10.49 -20.30
C GLU A 252 37.92 -9.60 -21.55
N LEU A 253 36.78 -9.01 -21.92
CA LEU A 253 36.69 -8.09 -23.05
C LEU A 253 37.60 -6.87 -22.85
N GLU A 254 37.63 -6.30 -21.65
CA GLU A 254 38.50 -5.17 -21.30
C GLU A 254 39.98 -5.53 -21.45
N VAL A 255 40.39 -6.72 -20.96
CA VAL A 255 41.75 -7.23 -21.16
C VAL A 255 42.10 -7.37 -22.64
N PHE A 256 41.21 -7.95 -23.45
CA PHE A 256 41.43 -8.03 -24.90
C PHE A 256 41.55 -6.64 -25.54
N THR A 257 40.75 -5.67 -25.08
CA THR A 257 40.78 -4.31 -25.61
C THR A 257 42.13 -3.63 -25.31
N TYR A 258 42.68 -3.83 -24.11
CA TYR A 258 44.04 -3.38 -23.77
C TYR A 258 45.10 -4.08 -24.62
N TYR A 259 45.01 -5.41 -24.78
CA TYR A 259 45.94 -6.17 -25.59
C TYR A 259 45.98 -5.69 -27.05
N PHE A 260 44.83 -5.40 -27.66
CA PHE A 260 44.78 -4.86 -29.03
C PHE A 260 45.39 -3.46 -29.11
N ARG A 261 45.15 -2.61 -28.11
CA ARG A 261 45.78 -1.28 -28.04
C ARG A 261 47.30 -1.40 -27.94
N ASP A 262 47.81 -2.27 -27.08
CA ASP A 262 49.24 -2.50 -26.93
C ASP A 262 49.85 -3.04 -28.23
N CYS A 263 49.15 -3.94 -28.93
CA CYS A 263 49.59 -4.44 -30.23
C CYS A 263 49.64 -3.33 -31.30
N GLU A 264 48.68 -2.41 -31.32
CA GLU A 264 48.72 -1.22 -32.19
C GLU A 264 49.90 -0.30 -31.85
N GLU A 265 50.20 -0.11 -30.57
CA GLU A 265 51.35 0.69 -30.13
C GLU A 265 52.68 0.03 -30.51
N VAL A 266 52.80 -1.28 -30.32
CA VAL A 266 53.97 -2.05 -30.77
C VAL A 266 54.12 -1.98 -32.29
N SER A 267 53.03 -2.06 -33.06
CA SER A 267 53.06 -1.89 -34.51
C SER A 267 53.58 -0.51 -34.91
N LYS A 268 53.14 0.57 -34.22
CA LYS A 268 53.65 1.94 -34.44
C LYS A 268 55.13 2.07 -34.08
N ILE A 269 55.59 1.44 -33.00
CA ILE A 269 57.00 1.45 -32.59
C ILE A 269 57.85 0.71 -33.62
N LYS A 270 57.39 -0.46 -34.09
CA LYS A 270 58.07 -1.25 -35.12
C LYS A 270 58.23 -0.47 -36.42
N ALA A 271 57.16 0.19 -36.90
CA ALA A 271 57.23 1.04 -38.08
C ALA A 271 58.22 2.22 -37.93
N LYS A 272 58.31 2.80 -36.72
CA LYS A 272 59.30 3.84 -36.43
C LYS A 272 60.73 3.28 -36.45
N LEU A 273 60.95 2.09 -35.89
CA LEU A 273 62.26 1.44 -35.87
C LEU A 273 62.75 1.14 -37.29
N GLU A 274 61.90 0.55 -38.14
CA GLU A 274 62.20 0.28 -39.55
C GLU A 274 62.55 1.57 -40.31
N ALA A 275 61.86 2.68 -40.03
CA ALA A 275 62.18 3.98 -40.61
C ALA A 275 63.53 4.54 -40.15
N PHE A 276 63.96 4.26 -38.91
CA PHE A 276 65.28 4.64 -38.42
C PHE A 276 66.39 3.78 -39.04
N GLU A 277 66.20 2.46 -39.13
CA GLU A 277 67.14 1.54 -39.76
C GLU A 277 67.37 1.93 -41.23
N SER A 278 66.30 2.19 -41.99
CA SER A 278 66.42 2.66 -43.37
C SER A 278 67.16 4.00 -43.49
N LYS A 279 67.02 4.90 -42.51
CA LYS A 279 67.74 6.18 -42.47
C LYS A 279 69.23 5.99 -42.14
N GLU A 280 69.55 5.06 -41.25
CA GLU A 280 70.92 4.71 -40.89
C GLU A 280 71.64 4.04 -42.06
N GLU A 281 70.99 3.11 -42.76
CA GLU A 281 71.49 2.53 -44.01
C GLU A 281 71.78 3.60 -45.06
N ALA A 282 70.86 4.55 -45.28
CA ALA A 282 71.06 5.66 -46.22
C ALA A 282 72.24 6.58 -45.82
N LEU A 283 72.44 6.83 -44.52
CA LEU A 283 73.59 7.59 -44.03
C LEU A 283 74.90 6.82 -44.21
N HIS A 284 74.88 5.50 -43.99
CA HIS A 284 76.06 4.66 -44.20
C HIS A 284 76.45 4.59 -45.68
N GLU A 285 75.47 4.45 -46.59
CA GLU A 285 75.70 4.57 -48.04
C GLU A 285 76.32 5.94 -48.39
N GLN A 286 75.81 7.02 -47.79
CA GLN A 286 76.35 8.36 -47.99
C GLN A 286 77.80 8.49 -47.48
N GLU A 287 78.13 7.87 -46.35
CA GLU A 287 79.48 7.82 -45.79
C GLU A 287 80.44 7.03 -46.70
N ILE A 288 80.01 5.88 -47.23
CA ILE A 288 80.78 5.09 -48.21
C ILE A 288 81.08 5.94 -49.45
N LEU A 289 80.07 6.62 -50.00
CA LEU A 289 80.25 7.52 -51.16
C LEU A 289 81.25 8.66 -50.87
N LEU A 290 81.22 9.22 -49.67
CA LEU A 290 82.20 10.24 -49.24
C LEU A 290 83.62 9.67 -49.14
N LEU A 291 83.79 8.48 -48.55
CA LEU A 291 85.09 7.82 -48.44
C LEU A 291 85.68 7.46 -49.81
N ASP A 292 84.86 7.04 -50.77
CA ASP A 292 85.27 6.80 -52.14
C ASP A 292 85.68 8.09 -52.86
N ALA A 293 84.95 9.19 -52.65
CA ALA A 293 85.32 10.51 -53.18
C ALA A 293 86.66 11.03 -52.62
N ILE A 294 87.02 10.65 -51.39
CA ILE A 294 88.30 10.98 -50.76
C ILE A 294 89.43 10.10 -51.32
N LYS A 295 89.20 8.78 -51.49
CA LYS A 295 90.19 7.85 -52.06
C LYS A 295 90.48 8.10 -53.54
N GLY A 296 89.56 8.73 -54.27
CA GLY A 296 89.71 9.06 -55.70
C GLY A 296 90.58 10.28 -56.01
N ARG A 297 91.06 11.06 -55.02
CA ARG A 297 91.97 12.20 -55.28
C ARG A 297 93.43 11.77 -55.20
N GLY A 298 93.96 11.28 -56.31
CA GLY A 298 95.40 11.26 -56.57
C GLY A 298 95.91 12.70 -56.70
N ALA A 299 96.62 13.19 -55.69
CA ALA A 299 97.29 14.47 -55.73
C ALA A 299 98.62 14.38 -56.49
N ASP A 300 98.55 14.41 -57.82
CA ASP A 300 99.63 14.94 -58.65
C ASP A 300 99.51 16.48 -58.67
N ILE A 301 99.99 17.15 -57.61
CA ILE A 301 100.17 18.60 -57.64
C ILE A 301 101.55 18.89 -58.22
N LYS A 302 101.63 18.87 -59.55
CA LYS A 302 102.71 19.52 -60.29
C LYS A 302 102.65 21.03 -60.05
N LYS A 303 103.78 21.60 -59.65
CA LYS A 303 104.02 23.04 -59.51
C LYS A 303 103.92 23.73 -60.87
N GLU A 304 102.76 24.21 -61.28
CA GLU A 304 102.65 25.15 -62.39
C GLU A 304 101.61 26.23 -62.05
N ASN A 305 101.99 27.50 -62.29
CA ASN A 305 101.21 28.73 -62.15
C ASN A 305 101.25 29.44 -60.78
N GLU A 306 102.46 29.80 -60.34
CA GLU A 306 102.67 30.88 -59.37
C GLU A 306 102.88 32.20 -60.14
N PHE A 307 101.90 33.10 -60.12
CA PHE A 307 102.02 34.44 -60.71
C PHE A 307 102.52 35.42 -59.65
N VAL A 308 103.64 36.12 -59.91
CA VAL A 308 104.24 37.07 -58.98
C VAL A 308 103.94 38.50 -59.41
N TYR A 309 103.27 39.26 -58.53
CA TYR A 309 102.97 40.69 -58.73
C TYR A 309 103.75 41.55 -57.72
N SER A 310 104.11 42.76 -58.11
CA SER A 310 104.71 43.76 -57.22
C SER A 310 103.72 44.92 -57.04
N ILE A 311 103.20 45.09 -55.82
CA ILE A 311 102.30 46.19 -55.49
C ILE A 311 102.95 46.98 -54.35
N SER A 312 103.14 48.28 -54.54
CA SER A 312 103.68 49.20 -53.52
C SER A 312 105.04 48.76 -52.93
N GLY A 313 105.92 48.16 -53.75
CA GLY A 313 107.25 47.71 -53.36
C GLY A 313 107.32 46.34 -52.66
N LYS A 314 106.20 45.62 -52.52
CA LYS A 314 106.16 44.25 -51.97
C LYS A 314 105.82 43.24 -53.06
N ARG A 315 106.59 42.13 -53.13
CA ARG A 315 106.31 41.00 -54.02
C ARG A 315 105.30 40.08 -53.37
N ILE A 316 104.22 39.78 -54.09
CA ILE A 316 103.17 38.84 -53.67
C ILE A 316 103.08 37.76 -54.75
N SER A 317 103.16 36.50 -54.34
CA SER A 317 102.88 35.37 -55.24
C SER A 317 101.46 34.87 -55.03
N ILE A 318 100.72 34.70 -56.13
CA ILE A 318 99.33 34.23 -56.14
C ILE A 318 99.27 32.84 -56.77
N THR A 319 98.59 31.92 -56.10
CA THR A 319 98.34 30.55 -56.58
C THR A 319 96.86 30.20 -56.46
N ASN A 320 96.30 29.56 -57.49
CA ASN A 320 94.93 29.04 -57.45
C ASN A 320 94.98 27.57 -57.00
N CYS A 321 94.26 27.24 -55.93
CA CYS A 321 94.08 25.86 -55.47
C CYS A 321 92.58 25.60 -55.28
N ASP A 322 92.05 24.60 -56.00
CA ASP A 322 90.65 24.15 -55.93
C ASP A 322 89.60 25.28 -56.08
N GLY A 323 89.86 26.24 -56.97
CA GLY A 323 88.93 27.35 -57.28
C GLY A 323 89.00 28.54 -56.31
N CYS A 324 89.91 28.51 -55.34
CA CYS A 324 90.17 29.62 -54.42
C CYS A 324 91.55 30.25 -54.71
N LEU A 325 91.63 31.58 -54.70
CA LEU A 325 92.91 32.30 -54.84
C LEU A 325 93.60 32.41 -53.48
N PHE A 326 94.89 32.09 -53.43
CA PHE A 326 95.75 32.23 -52.26
C PHE A 326 96.92 33.15 -52.57
N TYR A 327 97.43 33.87 -51.56
CA TYR A 327 98.62 34.71 -51.68
C TYR A 327 99.67 34.37 -50.61
N ARG A 328 100.95 34.57 -50.94
CA ARG A 328 102.09 34.31 -50.04
C ARG A 328 102.70 35.62 -49.54
N ASN A 329 102.72 35.81 -48.22
CA ASN A 329 103.37 36.95 -47.56
C ASN A 329 104.29 36.42 -46.44
N LEU A 330 105.58 36.73 -46.52
CA LEU A 330 106.61 36.32 -45.54
C LEU A 330 106.59 34.82 -45.18
N GLY A 331 106.29 33.95 -46.16
CA GLY A 331 106.34 32.49 -46.00
C GLY A 331 105.03 31.80 -45.62
N ALA A 332 103.99 32.54 -45.23
CA ALA A 332 102.66 31.98 -44.96
C ALA A 332 101.74 32.11 -46.19
N LEU A 333 100.96 31.05 -46.47
CA LEU A 333 99.93 31.03 -47.52
C LEU A 333 98.59 31.42 -46.89
N GLN A 334 97.93 32.45 -47.39
CA GLN A 334 96.63 32.94 -46.89
C GLN A 334 95.62 33.04 -48.05
N LYS A 335 94.31 32.93 -47.77
CA LYS A 335 93.29 33.14 -48.81
C LYS A 335 93.33 34.60 -49.26
N LEU A 336 93.18 34.84 -50.56
CA LEU A 336 93.20 36.20 -51.12
C LEU A 336 92.07 37.07 -50.55
N ASP A 337 90.94 36.48 -50.19
CA ASP A 337 89.84 37.18 -49.51
C ASP A 337 90.29 37.79 -48.17
N ASP A 338 91.22 37.15 -47.47
CA ASP A 338 91.78 37.63 -46.21
C ASP A 338 92.73 38.83 -46.40
N PHE A 339 93.31 38.99 -47.60
CA PHE A 339 94.12 40.17 -47.95
C PHE A 339 93.30 41.45 -47.86
N PHE A 340 92.03 41.38 -48.28
CA PHE A 340 91.09 42.50 -48.22
C PHE A 340 90.33 42.60 -46.89
N ASN A 341 90.21 41.48 -46.15
CA ASN A 341 89.46 41.40 -44.89
C ASN A 341 90.30 41.67 -43.62
N THR A 342 91.54 42.14 -43.74
CA THR A 342 92.30 42.66 -42.57
C THR A 342 91.82 44.06 -42.15
N LYS A 343 90.58 44.12 -41.69
CA LYS A 343 90.07 45.16 -40.77
C LYS A 343 89.39 44.44 -39.61
N GLN A 344 89.98 44.58 -38.40
CA GLN A 344 89.35 44.62 -37.05
C GLN A 344 88.24 43.59 -36.74
N GLU A 345 88.18 42.82 -35.65
CA GLU A 345 88.64 42.95 -34.26
C GLU A 345 88.27 41.62 -33.56
N ARG A 346 89.23 40.96 -32.88
CA ARG A 346 89.29 40.77 -31.40
C ARG A 346 88.02 40.28 -30.67
N SER A 347 88.21 39.08 -30.08
CA SER A 347 87.93 38.73 -28.66
C SER A 347 86.54 38.19 -28.30
N MET A 348 86.30 37.32 -27.30
CA MET A 348 87.10 36.52 -26.36
C MET A 348 86.10 35.56 -25.67
N THR A 349 86.20 34.24 -25.92
CA THR A 349 86.10 33.11 -24.95
C THR A 349 84.93 33.07 -23.90
N PRO A 350 84.86 32.13 -22.92
CA PRO A 350 84.28 30.78 -23.10
C PRO A 350 83.43 30.24 -21.88
N THR A 351 83.02 28.95 -21.95
CA THR A 351 82.68 27.99 -20.83
C THR A 351 81.38 28.23 -20.01
N SER A 352 80.66 27.28 -19.40
CA SER A 352 80.59 25.79 -19.34
C SER A 352 79.41 25.39 -18.41
N LYS A 353 78.91 24.14 -18.53
CA LYS A 353 78.11 23.32 -17.55
C LYS A 353 76.71 23.87 -17.19
N GLY A 354 75.59 23.14 -17.11
CA GLY A 354 75.29 21.72 -16.95
C GLY A 354 74.53 21.48 -15.63
N LEU A 355 73.19 21.26 -15.65
CA LEU A 355 72.48 20.41 -14.67
C LEU A 355 70.99 20.14 -15.03
N ARG A 356 70.52 18.99 -14.57
CA ARG A 356 69.23 18.29 -14.78
C ARG A 356 68.02 18.95 -14.09
N ARG A 357 66.81 18.81 -14.66
CA ARG A 357 65.70 17.92 -14.23
C ARG A 357 64.37 18.32 -14.88
N ASN A 358 63.57 17.29 -15.16
CA ASN A 358 62.21 17.30 -15.72
C ASN A 358 61.26 18.25 -14.98
N VAL A 359 60.32 18.86 -15.71
CA VAL A 359 58.86 18.67 -15.62
C VAL A 359 58.23 19.60 -16.66
N SER A 360 57.49 19.03 -17.60
CA SER A 360 56.55 19.73 -18.47
C SER A 360 55.15 19.37 -18.00
N ASP A 361 54.35 20.35 -17.58
CA ASP A 361 52.89 20.27 -17.62
C ASP A 361 52.30 21.69 -17.72
N LEU A 362 51.55 21.89 -18.81
CA LEU A 362 50.73 23.02 -19.26
C LEU A 362 49.76 22.33 -20.23
N LYS A 363 48.43 22.43 -20.23
CA LYS A 363 47.36 23.24 -19.62
C LYS A 363 46.12 22.33 -19.63
N THR A 364 45.04 22.59 -18.87
CA THR A 364 43.84 23.36 -19.28
C THR A 364 42.93 23.52 -18.04
N LEU A 365 42.46 24.72 -17.61
CA LEU A 365 41.20 25.41 -18.02
C LEU A 365 40.08 24.40 -18.37
N GLU A 366 38.90 24.33 -17.75
CA GLU A 366 38.00 25.39 -17.32
C GLU A 366 36.81 24.79 -16.52
N SER A 367 36.19 25.64 -15.69
CA SER A 367 34.76 25.70 -15.31
C SER A 367 34.08 24.57 -14.50
N GLU A 368 33.86 24.93 -13.22
CA GLU A 368 32.66 24.78 -12.39
C GLU A 368 31.43 24.04 -12.96
N SER A 369 30.96 23.01 -12.24
CA SER A 369 29.55 22.93 -11.82
C SER A 369 29.29 21.72 -10.90
N LYS A 370 28.88 22.04 -9.67
CA LYS A 370 27.83 21.43 -8.84
C LYS A 370 27.62 19.90 -8.91
N GLU A 371 27.74 19.32 -7.72
CA GLU A 371 27.14 18.06 -7.29
C GLU A 371 25.73 17.83 -7.86
N LEU A 372 25.56 16.72 -8.57
CA LEU A 372 24.28 16.09 -8.83
C LEU A 372 24.37 14.65 -8.32
N THR A 373 23.87 14.48 -7.10
CA THR A 373 23.49 13.19 -6.51
C THR A 373 22.58 12.38 -7.44
N PRO A 374 22.55 11.04 -7.30
CA PRO A 374 21.77 10.17 -8.17
C PRO A 374 20.27 10.48 -8.09
N LYS A 375 19.59 10.52 -9.25
CA LYS A 375 18.13 10.47 -9.32
C LYS A 375 17.65 9.19 -8.65
N ARG A 376 17.21 9.30 -7.39
CA ARG A 376 16.24 8.37 -6.80
C ARG A 376 14.96 8.46 -7.63
N VAL A 377 14.58 7.33 -8.22
CA VAL A 377 13.20 7.13 -8.66
C VAL A 377 12.34 7.08 -7.40
N ASN A 378 11.60 8.16 -7.13
CA ASN A 378 10.56 8.19 -6.11
C ASN A 378 9.37 7.38 -6.63
N THR A 379 9.18 6.17 -6.12
CA THR A 379 7.89 5.48 -6.14
C THR A 379 7.09 5.88 -4.90
N SER A 380 6.65 7.14 -4.85
CA SER A 380 5.62 7.56 -3.89
C SER A 380 4.26 7.52 -4.59
N PHE A 381 3.46 6.50 -4.28
CA PHE A 381 2.04 6.47 -4.58
C PHE A 381 1.31 7.49 -3.69
N ASN A 382 0.80 8.56 -4.28
CA ASN A 382 -0.18 9.43 -3.63
C ASN A 382 -1.58 8.84 -3.83
N LEU A 383 -2.12 8.20 -2.80
CA LEU A 383 -3.55 7.92 -2.70
C LEU A 383 -4.29 9.24 -2.43
N ARG A 384 -4.96 9.78 -3.45
CA ARG A 384 -5.99 10.80 -3.24
C ARG A 384 -7.15 10.17 -2.48
N LYS A 385 -7.42 10.63 -1.25
CA LYS A 385 -8.69 10.37 -0.57
C LYS A 385 -9.84 10.96 -1.40
N PRO A 386 -10.96 10.26 -1.59
CA PRO A 386 -12.16 10.86 -2.15
C PRO A 386 -12.74 11.86 -1.15
N ALA A 387 -13.02 13.07 -1.62
CA ALA A 387 -13.78 14.06 -0.88
C ALA A 387 -15.26 13.67 -0.91
N PHE A 388 -15.82 13.32 0.25
CA PHE A 388 -17.26 13.32 0.43
C PHE A 388 -17.73 14.76 0.62
N LYS A 389 -18.64 15.21 -0.24
CA LYS A 389 -19.42 16.42 0.00
C LYS A 389 -20.45 16.09 1.08
N HIS A 390 -20.48 16.91 2.13
CA HIS A 390 -21.57 16.97 3.10
C HIS A 390 -22.81 17.60 2.47
#